data_AF-A0A1N7SQ27-F1
#
_entry.id   AF-A0A1N7SQ27-F1
#
_cell.length_a   1.000
_cell.length_b   1.000
_cell.length_c   1.000
_cell.angle_alpha   90.00
_cell.angle_beta   90.00
_cell.angle_gamma   90.00
#
_symmetry.space_group_name_H-M   'P 1'
#
loop_
_entity.id
_entity.type
_entity.pdbx_description
1 polymer ?
#
loop_
_entity_poly.entity_id
_entity_poly.type
_entity_poly.pdbx_seq_one_letter_code
_entity_poly.pdbx_strand_id
1 'polypeptide(L)'
;MEHAIRKRIDRMFFRDRRMAQIALLLLWVTLGYVYFAITSQTTDAQVRIALSIGAGAVLIFNSASILAMIRHYQDDKDHIYGLDIRHLDENRAAKAELAKRGDDSFSPAVE
;
A
#
# COMPACT_ATOMS: atom_id res chain seq x y z
N MET A 1 18.79 17.42 -1.22
CA MET A 1 17.34 17.48 -0.90
C MET A 1 16.57 16.28 -1.45
N GLU A 2 16.88 15.77 -2.64
CA GLU A 2 16.21 14.59 -3.23
C GLU A 2 16.26 13.30 -2.37
N HIS A 3 17.35 13.08 -1.61
CA HIS A 3 17.47 11.90 -0.74
C HIS A 3 16.42 11.84 0.37
N ALA A 4 15.97 12.99 0.91
CA ALA A 4 14.97 13.02 1.98
C ALA A 4 13.56 12.67 1.45
N ILE A 5 13.31 13.00 0.19
CA ILE A 5 12.05 12.76 -0.50
C ILE A 5 11.92 11.27 -0.89
N ARG A 6 12.96 10.69 -1.50
CA ARG A 6 13.01 9.24 -1.80
C ARG A 6 12.78 8.40 -0.53
N LYS A 7 13.41 8.80 0.58
CA LYS A 7 13.27 8.13 1.89
C LYS A 7 11.86 8.21 2.50
N ARG A 8 11.03 9.18 2.11
CA ARG A 8 9.62 9.27 2.56
C ARG A 8 8.69 8.38 1.74
N ILE A 9 8.87 8.36 0.42
CA ILE A 9 8.14 7.47 -0.49
C ILE A 9 8.40 6.01 -0.14
N ASP A 10 9.66 5.66 0.10
CA ASP A 10 10.01 4.30 0.50
C ASP A 10 9.33 3.88 1.79
N ARG A 11 9.16 4.81 2.74
CA ARG A 11 8.47 4.54 4.00
C ARG A 11 6.97 4.30 3.82
N MET A 12 6.31 5.13 3.01
CA MET A 12 4.88 4.97 2.73
C MET A 12 4.61 3.66 1.99
N PHE A 13 5.44 3.35 1.00
CA PHE A 13 5.39 2.08 0.26
C PHE A 13 5.63 0.86 1.14
N PHE A 14 6.65 0.90 2.00
CA PHE A 14 6.95 -0.23 2.89
C PHE A 14 5.79 -0.49 3.86
N ARG A 15 5.10 0.56 4.30
CA ARG A 15 3.91 0.44 5.14
C ARG A 15 2.75 -0.21 4.38
N ASP A 16 2.46 0.24 3.16
CA ASP A 16 1.36 -0.31 2.37
C ASP A 16 1.59 -1.79 2.01
N ARG A 17 2.81 -2.12 1.58
CA ARG A 17 3.26 -3.51 1.38
C ARG A 17 3.11 -4.35 2.64
N ARG A 18 3.48 -3.82 3.81
CA ARG A 18 3.31 -4.52 5.10
C ARG A 18 1.84 -4.76 5.42
N MET A 19 0.95 -3.78 5.17
CA MET A 19 -0.49 -3.95 5.41
C MET A 19 -1.07 -5.04 4.51
N ALA A 20 -0.71 -5.06 3.23
CA ALA A 20 -1.11 -6.11 2.30
C ALA A 20 -0.63 -7.50 2.75
N GLN A 21 0.63 -7.61 3.22
CA GLN A 21 1.17 -8.86 3.77
C GLN A 21 0.45 -9.31 5.05
N ILE A 22 0.11 -8.39 5.95
CA ILE A 22 -0.65 -8.70 7.18
C ILE A 22 -2.05 -9.18 6.82
N ALA A 23 -2.74 -8.51 5.89
CA ALA A 23 -4.06 -8.91 5.42
C ALA A 23 -4.02 -10.32 4.79
N LEU A 24 -3.00 -10.60 3.99
CA LEU A 24 -2.79 -11.93 3.42
C LEU A 24 -2.56 -12.99 4.50
N LEU A 25 -1.73 -12.70 5.49
CA LEU A 25 -1.47 -13.62 6.61
C LEU A 25 -2.76 -13.91 7.39
N LEU A 26 -3.55 -12.88 7.69
CA LEU A 26 -4.85 -13.03 8.36
C LEU A 26 -5.83 -13.87 7.54
N LEU A 27 -5.85 -13.69 6.21
CA LEU A 27 -6.64 -14.53 5.30
C LEU A 27 -6.22 -16.00 5.42
N TRP A 28 -4.92 -16.29 5.35
CA TRP A 28 -4.38 -17.64 5.50
C TRP A 28 -4.77 -18.29 6.82
N VAL A 29 -4.60 -17.57 7.94
CA VAL A 29 -4.95 -18.08 9.28
C VAL A 29 -6.45 -18.33 9.40
N THR A 30 -7.28 -17.38 8.97
CA THR A 30 -8.74 -17.47 9.07
C THR A 30 -9.27 -18.63 8.23
N LEU A 31 -8.85 -18.70 6.96
CA LEU A 31 -9.34 -19.74 6.05
C LEU A 31 -8.81 -21.12 6.45
N GLY A 32 -7.55 -21.20 6.91
CA GLY A 32 -6.98 -22.43 7.44
C GLY A 32 -7.74 -22.94 8.67
N TYR A 33 -8.10 -22.03 9.60
CA TYR A 33 -8.92 -22.37 10.75
C TYR A 33 -10.30 -22.88 10.33
N VAL A 34 -11.00 -22.16 9.44
CA VAL A 34 -12.33 -22.56 8.94
C VAL A 34 -12.26 -23.92 8.23
N TYR A 35 -11.25 -24.13 7.39
CA TYR A 35 -11.03 -25.40 6.70
C TYR A 35 -10.84 -26.56 7.71
N PHE A 36 -10.00 -26.37 8.73
CA PHE A 36 -9.79 -27.37 9.77
C PHE A 36 -11.08 -27.64 10.56
N ALA A 37 -11.77 -26.59 11.00
CA ALA A 37 -13.01 -26.69 11.77
C ALA A 37 -14.10 -27.46 11.00
N ILE A 38 -14.27 -27.20 9.70
CA ILE A 38 -15.26 -27.89 8.87
C ILE A 38 -14.83 -29.33 8.58
N THR A 39 -13.58 -29.55 8.18
CA THR A 39 -13.10 -30.91 7.85
C THR A 39 -13.01 -31.84 9.06
N SER A 40 -12.98 -31.30 10.28
CA SER A 40 -13.10 -32.09 11.51
C SER A 40 -14.52 -32.58 11.79
N GLN A 41 -15.53 -31.87 11.29
CA GLN A 41 -16.95 -32.20 11.50
C GLN A 41 -17.56 -32.98 10.34
N THR A 42 -17.02 -32.82 9.12
CA THR A 42 -17.52 -33.47 7.92
C THR A 42 -16.66 -34.66 7.53
N THR A 43 -17.28 -35.85 7.45
CA THR A 43 -16.65 -37.08 6.97
C THR A 43 -16.85 -37.35 5.47
N ASP A 44 -17.76 -36.62 4.81
CA ASP A 44 -18.02 -36.77 3.37
C ASP A 44 -16.81 -36.35 2.52
N ALA A 45 -16.31 -37.29 1.71
CA ALA A 45 -15.16 -37.07 0.85
C ALA A 45 -15.38 -36.02 -0.24
N GLN A 46 -16.58 -35.96 -0.85
CA GLN A 46 -16.87 -35.02 -1.93
C GLN A 46 -16.87 -33.58 -1.41
N VAL A 47 -17.47 -33.37 -0.23
CA VAL A 47 -17.49 -32.05 0.44
C VAL A 47 -16.07 -31.60 0.77
N ARG A 48 -15.21 -32.49 1.28
CA ARG A 48 -13.82 -32.16 1.62
C ARG A 48 -13.00 -31.82 0.38
N ILE A 49 -13.20 -32.51 -0.75
CA ILE A 49 -12.54 -32.20 -2.02
C ILE A 49 -12.97 -30.81 -2.51
N ALA A 50 -14.27 -30.53 -2.55
CA ALA A 50 -14.79 -29.24 -2.98
C ALA A 50 -14.26 -28.09 -2.10
N LEU A 51 -14.24 -28.29 -0.78
CA LEU A 51 -13.70 -27.33 0.18
C LEU A 51 -12.20 -27.09 -0.02
N SER A 52 -11.43 -28.15 -0.28
CA SER A 52 -9.98 -28.06 -0.53
C SER A 52 -9.67 -27.26 -1.78
N ILE A 53 -10.40 -27.52 -2.87
CA ILE A 53 -10.23 -26.81 -4.14
C ILE A 53 -10.62 -25.34 -3.96
N GLY A 54 -11.77 -25.06 -3.33
CA GLY A 54 -12.23 -23.70 -3.08
C GLY A 54 -11.26 -22.91 -2.19
N ALA A 55 -10.86 -23.48 -1.05
CA ALA A 55 -9.92 -22.83 -0.15
C ALA A 55 -8.54 -22.61 -0.81
N GLY A 56 -8.04 -23.63 -1.52
CA GLY A 56 -6.79 -23.55 -2.27
C GLY A 56 -6.83 -22.45 -3.33
N ALA A 57 -7.90 -22.38 -4.12
CA ALA A 57 -8.07 -21.36 -5.15
C ALA A 57 -8.05 -19.95 -4.55
N VAL A 58 -8.81 -19.71 -3.46
CA VAL A 58 -8.83 -18.40 -2.78
C VAL A 58 -7.44 -17.99 -2.31
N LEU A 59 -6.70 -18.91 -1.67
CA LEU A 59 -5.36 -18.63 -1.15
C LEU A 59 -4.33 -18.41 -2.26
N ILE A 60 -4.34 -19.24 -3.29
CA ILE A 60 -3.42 -19.14 -4.43
C ILE A 60 -3.65 -17.83 -5.17
N PHE A 61 -4.90 -17.53 -5.55
CA PHE A 61 -5.20 -16.31 -6.31
C PHE A 61 -4.89 -15.05 -5.51
N ASN A 62 -5.29 -14.98 -4.23
CA ASN A 62 -4.98 -13.80 -3.41
C ASN A 62 -3.47 -13.61 -3.21
N SER A 63 -2.73 -14.70 -2.96
CA SER A 63 -1.27 -14.64 -2.82
C SER A 63 -0.61 -14.21 -4.13
N ALA A 64 -1.06 -14.74 -5.27
CA ALA A 64 -0.57 -14.38 -6.59
C ALA A 64 -0.88 -12.92 -6.94
N SER A 65 -2.07 -12.42 -6.64
CA SER A 65 -2.44 -11.01 -6.85
C SER A 65 -1.56 -10.07 -6.02
N ILE A 66 -1.32 -10.37 -4.74
CA ILE A 66 -0.43 -9.55 -3.91
C ILE A 66 1.02 -9.63 -4.39
N LEU A 67 1.49 -10.81 -4.80
CA LEU A 67 2.83 -10.96 -5.36
C LEU A 67 2.98 -10.21 -6.69
N ALA A 68 1.97 -10.27 -7.55
CA ALA A 68 1.92 -9.53 -8.81
C ALA A 68 1.91 -8.02 -8.56
N MET A 69 1.12 -7.54 -7.61
CA MET A 69 1.13 -6.16 -7.15
C MET A 69 2.53 -5.77 -6.68
N ILE A 70 3.16 -6.54 -5.81
CA ILE A 70 4.52 -6.24 -5.32
C ILE A 70 5.55 -6.24 -6.46
N ARG A 71 5.45 -7.17 -7.41
CA ARG A 71 6.39 -7.31 -8.53
C ARG A 71 6.25 -6.19 -9.56
N HIS A 72 5.02 -5.90 -9.98
CA HIS A 72 4.75 -4.84 -10.96
C HIS A 72 5.09 -3.45 -10.40
N TYR A 73 4.94 -3.24 -9.08
CA TYR A 73 5.32 -2.00 -8.43
C TYR A 73 6.84 -1.77 -8.32
N GLN A 74 7.70 -2.76 -8.59
CA GLN A 74 9.15 -2.50 -8.70
C GLN A 74 9.49 -1.78 -10.01
N ASP A 75 8.70 -2.00 -11.06
CA ASP A 75 8.93 -1.42 -12.39
C ASP A 75 8.26 -0.04 -12.54
N ASP A 76 7.14 0.21 -11.86
CA ASP A 76 6.34 1.46 -12.00
C ASP A 76 6.59 2.54 -10.93
N LYS A 77 7.39 2.25 -9.88
CA LYS A 77 7.57 3.17 -8.75
C LYS A 77 8.22 4.50 -9.14
N ASP A 78 9.16 4.45 -10.08
CA ASP A 78 9.94 5.64 -10.46
C ASP A 78 9.11 6.64 -11.26
N HIS A 79 8.08 6.17 -11.99
CA HIS A 79 7.19 7.04 -12.76
C HIS A 79 6.08 7.67 -11.90
N ILE A 80 5.38 6.85 -11.10
CA ILE A 80 4.22 7.32 -10.32
C ILE A 80 4.67 8.29 -9.21
N TYR A 81 5.72 7.95 -8.47
CA TYR A 81 6.13 8.78 -7.34
C TYR A 81 6.95 10.00 -7.74
N GLY A 82 7.64 9.96 -8.89
CA GLY A 82 8.37 11.12 -9.42
C GLY A 82 7.46 12.32 -9.70
N LEU A 83 6.29 12.08 -10.30
CA LEU A 83 5.33 13.14 -10.64
C LEU A 83 4.65 13.71 -9.40
N ASP A 84 4.28 12.86 -8.44
CA ASP A 84 3.53 13.25 -7.24
C ASP A 84 4.39 14.07 -6.25
N ILE A 85 5.69 13.77 -6.16
CA ILE A 85 6.65 14.64 -5.45
C ILE A 85 6.65 16.04 -6.05
N ARG A 86 6.71 16.13 -7.38
CA ARG A 86 6.91 17.39 -8.08
C ARG A 86 5.77 18.36 -7.76
N HIS A 87 4.53 17.87 -7.80
CA HIS A 87 3.36 18.65 -7.41
C HIS A 87 3.37 19.04 -5.92
N LEU A 88 3.83 18.17 -5.01
CA LEU A 88 3.93 18.49 -3.59
C LEU A 88 5.00 19.58 -3.31
N ASP A 89 6.11 19.55 -4.05
CA ASP A 89 7.15 20.57 -3.96
C ASP A 89 6.69 21.92 -4.54
N GLU A 90 5.98 21.90 -5.67
CA GLU A 90 5.36 23.09 -6.26
C GLU A 90 4.35 23.73 -5.29
N ASN A 91 3.52 22.92 -4.63
CA ASN A 91 2.54 23.41 -3.65
C ASN A 91 3.22 24.00 -2.40
N ARG A 92 4.37 23.46 -1.98
CA ARG A 92 5.17 24.03 -0.90
C ARG A 92 5.83 25.34 -1.29
N ALA A 93 6.39 25.42 -2.51
CA ALA A 93 6.98 26.63 -3.04
C ALA A 93 5.94 27.75 -3.13
N ALA A 94 4.74 27.44 -3.66
CA ALA A 94 3.63 28.39 -3.72
C ALA A 94 3.22 28.91 -2.34
N LYS A 95 3.14 28.04 -1.33
CA LYS A 95 2.84 28.45 0.06
C LYS A 95 3.93 29.32 0.67
N ALA A 96 5.20 29.05 0.39
CA ALA A 96 6.32 29.86 0.87
C ALA A 96 6.35 31.26 0.23
N GLU A 97 6.06 31.35 -1.07
CA GLU A 97 5.89 32.62 -1.80
C GLU A 97 4.73 33.45 -1.24
N LEU A 98 3.58 32.82 -0.98
CA LEU A 98 2.44 33.49 -0.36
C LEU A 98 2.76 34.01 1.05
N ALA A 99 3.54 33.25 1.84
CA ALA A 99 3.96 33.67 3.17
C ALA A 99 4.90 34.88 3.13
N LYS A 100 5.86 34.92 2.20
CA LYS A 100 6.74 36.09 1.99
C LYS A 100 5.97 37.32 1.54
N ARG A 101 5.05 37.16 0.60
CA ARG A 101 4.23 38.27 0.08
C ARG A 101 3.28 38.84 1.14
N GLY A 102 2.83 38.01 2.08
CA GLY A 102 2.13 38.46 3.27
C GLY A 102 3.03 39.31 4.17
N ASP A 103 4.25 38.85 4.46
CA ASP A 103 5.23 39.56 5.30
C ASP A 103 5.62 40.94 4.72
N ASP A 104 5.89 41.00 3.41
CA ASP A 104 6.24 42.25 2.72
C ASP A 104 5.09 43.27 2.72
N SER A 105 3.83 42.82 2.80
CA SER A 105 2.66 43.69 2.88
C SER A 105 2.43 44.32 4.27
N PHE A 106 3.14 43.82 5.30
CA PHE A 106 3.10 44.34 6.67
C PHE A 106 4.36 45.15 7.06
N SER A 107 5.33 45.31 6.16
CA SER A 107 6.43 46.27 6.36
C SER A 107 5.95 47.65 5.90
N PRO A 108 5.54 48.57 6.81
CA PRO A 108 5.21 49.92 6.40
C PRO A 108 6.49 50.53 5.81
N ALA A 109 6.34 51.23 4.68
CA ALA A 109 7.39 52.09 4.17
C ALA A 109 7.76 53.08 5.28
N VAL A 110 8.93 52.87 5.89
CA VAL A 110 9.52 53.84 6.79
C VAL A 110 10.10 54.92 5.88
N GLU A 111 9.33 56.00 5.71
CA GLU A 111 9.84 57.31 5.28
C GLU A 111 10.81 57.89 6.33
#